data_AF-A0A355TQU2-F1
#
_entry.id   AF-A0A355TQU2-F1
#
_cell.length_a   1.000
_cell.length_b   1.000
_cell.length_c   1.000
_cell.angle_alpha   90.00
_cell.angle_beta   90.00
_cell.angle_gamma   90.00
#
_symmetry.space_group_name_H-M   'P 1'
#
loop_
_entity.id
_entity.type
_entity.pdbx_description
1 polymer ?
#
loop_
_entity_poly.entity_id
_entity_poly.type
_entity_poly.pdbx_seq_one_letter_code
_entity_poly.pdbx_strand_id
1 'polypeptide(L)'
;YNTVEQLPKGSYVCLSFDYGPGTKVECHPMAVAMLHHLFRRQCKVVCIALWPEGSLFAREALQQVAPQYKAQDGVDYVNLGYKNGGEVVLRAMGESFSSMFPADLAGRLTESLPIMQEVKGWESFALVCDWSMGRPGLAEFVRVVVGQYHRPLLSGTTAVTTPEAYPFLNSGQVIGLLGGLRGASEYEVLIGLKGGQATRGIDAQSIAHFFVAFLIILANIIYFAERWADKNNGKKL
;
A
#
# COMPACT_ATOMS: atom_id res chain seq x y z
N TYR A 1 -1.12 -1.62 12.06
CA TYR A 1 -1.55 -2.91 12.66
C TYR A 1 -2.64 -2.69 13.71
N ASN A 2 -2.34 -2.08 14.86
CA ASN A 2 -3.29 -1.88 15.96
C ASN A 2 -4.61 -1.21 15.54
N THR A 3 -4.55 -0.17 14.71
CA THR A 3 -5.75 0.51 14.16
C THR A 3 -6.73 -0.48 13.53
N VAL A 4 -6.22 -1.41 12.71
CA VAL A 4 -7.06 -2.39 12.00
C VAL A 4 -7.55 -3.48 12.97
N GLU A 5 -6.73 -3.89 13.93
CA GLU A 5 -7.13 -4.84 14.99
C GLU A 5 -8.19 -4.27 15.96
N GLN A 6 -8.38 -2.96 15.98
CA GLN A 6 -9.41 -2.31 16.79
C GLN A 6 -10.70 -2.05 16.01
N LEU A 7 -10.73 -2.26 14.69
CA LEU A 7 -11.93 -2.05 13.90
C LEU A 7 -13.02 -3.07 14.30
N PRO A 8 -14.25 -2.60 14.56
CA PRO A 8 -15.41 -3.46 14.68
C PRO A 8 -15.64 -4.30 13.42
N LYS A 9 -16.27 -5.46 13.62
CA LYS A 9 -16.76 -6.27 12.50
C LYS A 9 -17.77 -5.48 11.67
N GLY A 10 -17.67 -5.58 10.35
CA GLY A 10 -18.55 -4.88 9.43
C GLY A 10 -18.19 -3.41 9.18
N SER A 11 -17.13 -2.89 9.81
CA SER A 11 -16.65 -1.53 9.51
C SER A 11 -16.29 -1.36 8.04
N TYR A 12 -16.66 -0.21 7.49
CA TYR A 12 -16.31 0.20 6.14
C TYR A 12 -14.91 0.81 6.09
N VAL A 13 -14.11 0.34 5.13
CA VAL A 13 -12.75 0.82 4.89
C VAL A 13 -12.58 1.16 3.41
N CYS A 14 -12.09 2.37 3.14
CA CYS A 14 -11.77 2.81 1.78
C CYS A 14 -10.29 2.56 1.50
N LEU A 15 -9.97 1.92 0.38
CA LEU A 15 -8.59 1.71 -0.08
C LEU A 15 -8.40 2.42 -1.43
N SER A 16 -7.49 3.39 -1.47
CA SER A 16 -7.09 4.03 -2.72
C SER A 16 -5.83 3.38 -3.30
N PHE A 17 -5.89 3.02 -4.57
CA PHE A 17 -4.79 2.39 -5.31
C PHE A 17 -4.16 3.42 -6.25
N ASP A 18 -3.23 4.22 -5.75
CA ASP A 18 -2.69 5.41 -6.41
C ASP A 18 -1.22 5.26 -6.81
N TYR A 19 -0.93 4.14 -7.47
CA TYR A 19 0.40 3.79 -7.97
C TYR A 19 0.35 3.20 -9.37
N GLY A 20 1.48 3.33 -10.08
CA GLY A 20 1.67 2.83 -11.44
C GLY A 20 2.57 1.58 -11.48
N PRO A 21 2.80 1.02 -12.68
CA PRO A 21 3.61 -0.19 -12.84
C PRO A 21 5.01 -0.10 -12.23
N GLY A 22 5.66 1.07 -12.30
CA GLY A 22 7.03 1.27 -11.83
C GLY A 22 7.21 1.17 -10.30
N THR A 23 6.14 1.38 -9.54
CA THR A 23 6.16 1.36 -8.06
C THR A 23 5.26 0.30 -7.48
N LYS A 24 4.60 -0.48 -8.35
CA LYS A 24 3.77 -1.63 -7.99
C LYS A 24 4.52 -2.60 -7.08
N VAL A 25 5.81 -2.83 -7.32
CA VAL A 25 6.62 -3.75 -6.50
C VAL A 25 6.66 -3.36 -5.02
N GLU A 26 6.57 -2.07 -4.69
CA GLU A 26 6.56 -1.57 -3.31
C GLU A 26 5.14 -1.44 -2.76
N CYS A 27 4.25 -0.78 -3.50
CA CYS A 27 2.92 -0.41 -3.00
C CYS A 27 1.91 -1.57 -3.04
N HIS A 28 1.99 -2.45 -4.04
CA HIS A 28 1.00 -3.52 -4.22
C HIS A 28 1.02 -4.55 -3.09
N PRO A 29 2.19 -5.03 -2.61
CA PRO A 29 2.23 -5.91 -1.45
C PRO A 29 1.60 -5.30 -0.19
N MET A 30 1.70 -3.98 0.01
CA MET A 30 1.03 -3.30 1.14
C MET A 30 -0.48 -3.43 1.06
N ALA A 31 -1.04 -3.16 -0.12
CA ALA A 31 -2.47 -3.23 -0.37
C ALA A 31 -2.98 -4.68 -0.21
N VAL A 32 -2.25 -5.66 -0.74
CA VAL A 32 -2.54 -7.09 -0.58
C VAL A 32 -2.52 -7.49 0.90
N ALA A 33 -1.48 -7.13 1.64
CA ALA A 33 -1.38 -7.40 3.08
C ALA A 33 -2.53 -6.73 3.86
N MET A 34 -2.89 -5.50 3.51
CA MET A 34 -4.02 -4.82 4.13
C MET A 34 -5.34 -5.55 3.86
N LEU A 35 -5.60 -5.98 2.63
CA LEU A 35 -6.81 -6.74 2.29
C LEU A 35 -6.92 -8.04 3.10
N HIS A 36 -5.82 -8.79 3.25
CA HIS A 36 -5.78 -9.98 4.11
C HIS A 36 -6.19 -9.66 5.55
N HIS A 37 -5.67 -8.56 6.09
CA HIS A 37 -5.98 -8.13 7.44
C HIS A 37 -7.45 -7.70 7.57
N LEU A 38 -7.95 -6.87 6.66
CA LEU A 38 -9.32 -6.35 6.66
C LEU A 38 -10.36 -7.47 6.52
N PHE A 39 -10.15 -8.43 5.61
CA PHE A 39 -11.07 -9.55 5.44
C PHE A 39 -11.03 -10.53 6.62
N ARG A 40 -9.86 -10.75 7.25
CA ARG A 40 -9.79 -11.49 8.51
C ARG A 40 -10.60 -10.81 9.62
N ARG A 41 -10.62 -9.48 9.65
CA ARG A 41 -11.43 -8.66 10.56
C ARG A 41 -12.89 -8.51 10.14
N GLN A 42 -13.29 -9.13 9.02
CA GLN A 42 -14.64 -9.07 8.47
C GLN A 42 -15.12 -7.63 8.20
N CYS A 43 -14.19 -6.77 7.75
CA CYS A 43 -14.50 -5.41 7.30
C CYS A 43 -15.09 -5.41 5.88
N LYS A 44 -15.84 -4.34 5.56
CA LYS A 44 -16.35 -4.05 4.22
C LYS A 44 -15.36 -3.14 3.49
N VAL A 45 -14.97 -3.50 2.26
CA VAL A 45 -13.87 -2.80 1.55
C VAL A 45 -14.38 -2.10 0.29
N VAL A 46 -14.17 -0.79 0.19
CA VAL A 46 -14.45 -0.01 -1.02
C VAL A 46 -13.12 0.42 -1.63
N CYS A 47 -12.80 -0.09 -2.82
CA CYS A 47 -11.59 0.27 -3.53
C CYS A 47 -11.87 1.38 -4.56
N ILE A 48 -10.96 2.35 -4.62
CA ILE A 48 -10.97 3.45 -5.59
C ILE A 48 -9.57 3.63 -6.19
N ALA A 49 -9.48 4.40 -7.27
CA ALA A 49 -8.21 4.85 -7.81
C ALA A 49 -8.31 6.28 -8.35
N LEU A 50 -7.27 7.07 -8.07
CA LEU A 50 -6.97 8.38 -8.66
C LEU A 50 -5.84 8.30 -9.68
N TRP A 51 -5.35 7.09 -9.97
CA TRP A 51 -4.43 6.78 -11.07
C TRP A 51 -5.05 5.81 -12.08
N PRO A 52 -4.79 5.97 -13.39
CA PRO A 52 -5.44 5.16 -14.43
C PRO A 52 -5.30 3.65 -14.21
N GLU A 53 -4.10 3.18 -13.89
CA GLU A 53 -3.79 1.75 -13.70
C GLU A 53 -4.29 1.22 -12.35
N GLY A 54 -4.52 2.10 -11.38
CA GLY A 54 -4.85 1.75 -10.00
C GLY A 54 -6.09 0.87 -9.87
N SER A 55 -7.12 1.13 -10.69
CA SER A 55 -8.34 0.33 -10.71
C SER A 55 -8.09 -1.14 -11.10
N LEU A 56 -7.13 -1.39 -11.98
CA LEU A 56 -6.75 -2.73 -12.40
C LEU A 56 -5.93 -3.43 -11.32
N PHE A 57 -5.04 -2.70 -10.63
CA PHE A 57 -4.28 -3.25 -9.50
C PHE A 57 -5.17 -3.55 -8.30
N ALA A 58 -6.20 -2.74 -8.05
CA ALA A 58 -7.22 -3.04 -7.04
C ALA A 58 -7.96 -4.33 -7.37
N ARG A 59 -8.36 -4.53 -8.63
CA ARG A 59 -9.00 -5.76 -9.09
C ARG A 59 -8.08 -6.97 -8.93
N GLU A 60 -6.82 -6.85 -9.30
CA GLU A 60 -5.81 -7.91 -9.15
C GLU A 60 -5.65 -8.31 -7.68
N ALA A 61 -5.47 -7.34 -6.78
CA ALA A 61 -5.32 -7.60 -5.35
C ALA A 61 -6.59 -8.23 -4.75
N LEU A 62 -7.78 -7.76 -5.12
CA LEU A 62 -9.05 -8.33 -4.66
C LEU A 62 -9.23 -9.77 -5.16
N GLN A 63 -8.96 -10.04 -6.44
CA GLN A 63 -9.04 -11.40 -7.01
C GLN A 63 -8.06 -12.37 -6.36
N GLN A 64 -6.89 -11.89 -5.95
CA GLN A 64 -5.92 -12.69 -5.21
C GLN A 64 -6.40 -13.03 -3.79
N VAL A 65 -6.97 -12.05 -3.07
CA VAL A 65 -7.19 -12.16 -1.62
C VAL A 65 -8.63 -12.59 -1.27
N ALA A 66 -9.64 -11.98 -1.87
CA ALA A 66 -11.04 -12.17 -1.47
C ALA A 66 -11.53 -13.63 -1.47
N PRO A 67 -11.16 -14.50 -2.45
CA PRO A 67 -11.59 -15.90 -2.45
C PRO A 67 -11.13 -16.68 -1.20
N GLN A 68 -9.98 -16.32 -0.62
CA GLN A 68 -9.42 -16.98 0.55
C GLN A 68 -10.26 -16.75 1.82
N TYR A 69 -11.05 -15.68 1.84
CA TYR A 69 -11.93 -15.31 2.95
C TYR A 69 -13.42 -15.48 2.63
N LYS A 70 -13.74 -16.02 1.44
CA LYS A 70 -15.12 -16.14 0.94
C LYS A 70 -15.86 -14.79 0.92
N ALA A 71 -15.11 -13.70 0.75
CA ALA A 71 -15.68 -12.36 0.61
C ALA A 71 -16.39 -12.23 -0.75
N GLN A 72 -17.58 -11.65 -0.76
CA GLN A 72 -18.44 -11.56 -1.94
C GLN A 72 -18.38 -10.19 -2.60
N ASP A 73 -18.23 -10.16 -3.92
CA ASP A 73 -18.21 -8.94 -4.72
C ASP A 73 -19.58 -8.24 -4.72
N GLY A 74 -19.60 -6.94 -4.42
CA GLY A 74 -20.80 -6.12 -4.27
C GLY A 74 -21.45 -6.21 -2.88
N VAL A 75 -21.01 -7.12 -2.00
CA VAL A 75 -21.55 -7.30 -0.64
C VAL A 75 -20.49 -7.04 0.42
N ASP A 76 -19.31 -7.64 0.30
CA ASP A 76 -18.19 -7.51 1.24
C ASP A 76 -17.09 -6.59 0.71
N TYR A 77 -16.96 -6.50 -0.61
CA TYR A 77 -16.07 -5.54 -1.25
C TYR A 77 -16.64 -5.02 -2.57
N VAL A 78 -16.12 -3.90 -3.05
CA VAL A 78 -16.36 -3.39 -4.40
C VAL A 78 -15.14 -2.63 -4.90
N ASN A 79 -14.91 -2.67 -6.21
CA ASN A 79 -13.96 -1.78 -6.88
C ASN A 79 -14.72 -0.78 -7.76
N LEU A 80 -14.76 0.49 -7.33
CA LEU A 80 -15.48 1.55 -8.04
C LEU A 80 -14.73 2.04 -9.29
N GLY A 81 -13.46 1.69 -9.43
CA GLY A 81 -12.64 2.05 -10.59
C GLY A 81 -11.87 3.35 -10.42
N TYR A 82 -11.54 3.97 -11.56
CA TYR A 82 -10.67 5.14 -11.64
C TYR A 82 -11.45 6.43 -11.87
N LYS A 83 -11.03 7.52 -11.22
CA LYS A 83 -11.51 8.86 -11.49
C LYS A 83 -10.37 9.87 -11.56
N ASN A 84 -10.35 10.67 -12.62
CA ASN A 84 -9.41 11.78 -12.76
C ASN A 84 -9.94 13.04 -12.04
N GLY A 85 -9.06 13.77 -11.34
CA GLY A 85 -9.37 15.07 -10.75
C GLY A 85 -8.79 15.29 -9.35
N GLY A 86 -8.06 14.31 -8.79
CA GLY A 86 -7.31 14.45 -7.54
C GLY A 86 -8.15 15.01 -6.40
N GLU A 87 -7.74 16.15 -5.84
CA GLU A 87 -8.44 16.80 -4.72
C GLU A 87 -9.91 17.15 -5.03
N VAL A 88 -10.24 17.53 -6.26
CA VAL A 88 -11.63 17.86 -6.64
C VAL A 88 -12.54 16.64 -6.51
N VAL A 89 -12.04 15.48 -6.97
CA VAL A 89 -12.75 14.21 -6.84
C VAL A 89 -12.89 13.82 -5.39
N LEU A 90 -11.80 13.89 -4.59
CA LEU A 90 -11.86 13.57 -3.17
C LEU A 90 -12.90 14.44 -2.44
N ARG A 91 -12.99 15.74 -2.75
CA ARG A 91 -13.99 16.63 -2.15
C ARG A 91 -15.41 16.24 -2.58
N ALA A 92 -15.62 16.00 -3.87
CA ALA A 92 -16.93 15.60 -4.39
C ALA A 92 -17.41 14.24 -3.84
N MET A 93 -16.49 13.31 -3.57
CA MET A 93 -16.78 12.04 -2.89
C MET A 93 -17.25 12.24 -1.45
N GLY A 94 -16.88 13.34 -0.80
CA GLY A 94 -17.38 13.66 0.53
C GLY A 94 -18.88 13.97 0.55
N GLU A 95 -19.42 14.45 -0.56
CA GLU A 95 -20.86 14.66 -0.76
C GLU A 95 -21.56 13.37 -1.20
N SER A 96 -21.02 12.69 -2.22
CA SER A 96 -21.62 11.47 -2.76
C SER A 96 -20.61 10.60 -3.52
N PHE A 97 -20.35 9.39 -3.01
CA PHE A 97 -19.58 8.37 -3.73
C PHE A 97 -20.31 7.92 -5.00
N SER A 98 -21.61 7.64 -4.94
CA SER A 98 -22.39 7.18 -6.10
C SER A 98 -22.49 8.22 -7.22
N SER A 99 -22.47 9.52 -6.88
CA SER A 99 -22.40 10.58 -7.91
C SER A 99 -21.05 10.58 -8.63
N MET A 100 -19.95 10.38 -7.90
CA MET A 100 -18.61 10.34 -8.51
C MET A 100 -18.35 9.04 -9.27
N PHE A 101 -18.87 7.93 -8.76
CA PHE A 101 -18.79 6.60 -9.33
C PHE A 101 -20.22 6.07 -9.54
N PRO A 102 -20.90 6.42 -10.64
CA PRO A 102 -22.27 5.96 -10.90
C PRO A 102 -22.36 4.46 -11.19
N ALA A 103 -21.25 3.88 -11.66
CA ALA A 103 -21.08 2.45 -11.82
C ALA A 103 -19.73 2.02 -11.27
N ASP A 104 -19.66 0.76 -10.84
CA ASP A 104 -18.40 0.13 -10.47
C ASP A 104 -17.56 -0.27 -11.69
N LEU A 105 -16.37 -0.83 -11.46
CA LEU A 105 -15.49 -1.29 -12.53
C LEU A 105 -16.12 -2.38 -13.41
N ALA A 106 -17.07 -3.16 -12.87
CA ALA A 106 -17.77 -4.21 -13.59
C ALA A 106 -19.00 -3.70 -14.39
N GLY A 107 -19.31 -2.41 -14.32
CA GLY A 107 -20.45 -1.78 -14.99
C GLY A 107 -21.78 -1.93 -14.25
N ARG A 108 -21.77 -2.41 -13.00
CA ARG A 108 -22.96 -2.44 -12.14
C ARG A 108 -23.22 -1.05 -11.59
N LEU A 109 -24.48 -0.64 -11.55
CA LEU A 109 -24.86 0.63 -10.93
C LEU A 109 -24.45 0.63 -9.46
N THR A 110 -23.71 1.65 -9.01
CA THR A 110 -23.21 1.73 -7.64
C THR A 110 -24.36 1.70 -6.63
N GLU A 111 -25.47 2.36 -6.97
CA GLU A 111 -26.69 2.40 -6.16
C GLU A 111 -27.43 1.06 -6.07
N SER A 112 -27.12 0.06 -6.90
CA SER A 112 -27.73 -1.27 -6.79
C SER A 112 -26.90 -2.23 -5.94
N LEU A 113 -25.68 -1.86 -5.56
CA LEU A 113 -24.78 -2.72 -4.80
C LEU A 113 -25.13 -2.69 -3.31
N PRO A 114 -25.30 -3.86 -2.65
CA PRO A 114 -25.58 -3.93 -1.22
C PRO A 114 -24.54 -3.20 -0.35
N ILE A 115 -23.25 -3.32 -0.67
CA ILE A 115 -22.19 -2.64 0.09
C ILE A 115 -22.32 -1.11 0.03
N MET A 116 -22.82 -0.55 -1.07
CA MET A 116 -22.85 0.90 -1.29
C MET A 116 -24.09 1.59 -0.70
N GLN A 117 -25.09 0.85 -0.22
CA GLN A 117 -26.30 1.44 0.38
C GLN A 117 -25.99 2.30 1.62
N GLU A 118 -24.97 1.90 2.38
CA GLU A 118 -24.53 2.60 3.59
C GLU A 118 -23.40 3.62 3.33
N VAL A 119 -22.93 3.73 2.08
CA VAL A 119 -21.79 4.59 1.71
C VAL A 119 -22.28 5.85 1.02
N LYS A 120 -22.35 6.96 1.78
CA LYS A 120 -22.74 8.27 1.24
C LYS A 120 -21.50 9.12 0.92
N GLY A 121 -20.67 9.34 1.93
CA GLY A 121 -19.44 10.14 1.85
C GLY A 121 -18.34 9.59 2.75
N TRP A 122 -17.30 10.39 2.99
CA TRP A 122 -16.15 9.98 3.81
C TRP A 122 -16.53 9.59 5.25
N GLU A 123 -17.57 10.20 5.81
CA GLU A 123 -18.09 9.89 7.15
C GLU A 123 -18.51 8.43 7.32
N SER A 124 -18.86 7.74 6.23
CA SER A 124 -19.27 6.34 6.24
C SER A 124 -18.10 5.38 6.54
N PHE A 125 -16.85 5.85 6.40
CA PHE A 125 -15.66 5.02 6.55
C PHE A 125 -15.04 5.17 7.93
N ALA A 126 -14.82 4.04 8.60
CA ALA A 126 -14.08 3.98 9.85
C ALA A 126 -12.57 4.20 9.64
N LEU A 127 -12.09 3.93 8.43
CA LEU A 127 -10.69 4.04 8.05
C LEU A 127 -10.55 4.31 6.55
N VAL A 128 -9.62 5.18 6.19
CA VAL A 128 -9.17 5.38 4.80
C VAL A 128 -7.71 4.98 4.71
N CYS A 129 -7.33 4.26 3.66
CA CYS A 129 -5.95 3.95 3.35
C CYS A 129 -5.58 4.43 1.95
N ASP A 130 -4.48 5.16 1.87
CA ASP A 130 -3.89 5.63 0.62
C ASP A 130 -2.63 4.83 0.32
N TRP A 131 -2.59 4.15 -0.83
CA TRP A 131 -1.37 3.52 -1.35
C TRP A 131 -0.88 4.36 -2.52
N SER A 132 0.05 5.27 -2.30
CA SER A 132 0.44 6.25 -3.33
C SER A 132 1.94 6.38 -3.56
N MET A 133 2.30 6.68 -4.80
CA MET A 133 3.70 6.98 -5.16
C MET A 133 3.97 8.47 -5.38
N GLY A 134 2.93 9.31 -5.49
CA GLY A 134 3.07 10.69 -5.95
C GLY A 134 1.75 11.46 -5.90
N ARG A 135 1.49 12.29 -6.91
CA ARG A 135 0.27 13.10 -7.00
C ARG A 135 -0.63 12.66 -8.16
N PRO A 136 -1.95 12.49 -7.96
CA PRO A 136 -2.65 12.58 -6.66
C PRO A 136 -2.23 11.48 -5.69
N GLY A 137 -2.21 11.76 -4.39
CA GLY A 137 -1.85 10.77 -3.36
C GLY A 137 -1.92 11.36 -1.96
N LEU A 138 -0.96 10.99 -1.10
CA LEU A 138 -0.97 11.29 0.32
C LEU A 138 -1.33 12.75 0.67
N ALA A 139 -0.72 13.73 0.02
CA ALA A 139 -0.95 15.14 0.36
C ALA A 139 -2.41 15.57 0.13
N GLU A 140 -3.03 15.13 -0.96
CA GLU A 140 -4.44 15.40 -1.26
C GLU A 140 -5.36 14.69 -0.26
N PHE A 141 -5.07 13.43 0.11
CA PHE A 141 -5.81 12.71 1.14
C PHE A 141 -5.73 13.40 2.50
N VAL A 142 -4.55 13.87 2.90
CA VAL A 142 -4.39 14.62 4.17
C VAL A 142 -5.23 15.91 4.13
N ARG A 143 -5.17 16.70 3.04
CA ARG A 143 -5.93 17.97 2.97
C ARG A 143 -7.44 17.77 2.99
N VAL A 144 -7.95 16.73 2.34
CA VAL A 144 -9.40 16.50 2.23
C VAL A 144 -9.89 15.56 3.32
N VAL A 145 -9.45 14.31 3.31
CA VAL A 145 -10.00 13.25 4.17
C VAL A 145 -9.74 13.53 5.64
N VAL A 146 -8.53 13.98 5.97
CA VAL A 146 -8.18 14.35 7.36
C VAL A 146 -8.59 15.79 7.64
N GLY A 147 -8.15 16.73 6.82
CA GLY A 147 -8.31 18.16 7.06
C GLY A 147 -9.76 18.64 7.06
N GLN A 148 -10.65 18.05 6.25
CA GLN A 148 -12.04 18.50 6.12
C GLN A 148 -13.03 17.50 6.72
N TYR A 149 -12.82 16.20 6.50
CA TYR A 149 -13.75 15.15 6.97
C TYR A 149 -13.28 14.44 8.25
N HIS A 150 -12.10 14.79 8.76
CA HIS A 150 -11.57 14.29 10.04
C HIS A 150 -11.57 12.77 10.15
N ARG A 151 -11.36 12.09 9.01
CA ARG A 151 -11.33 10.62 8.96
C ARG A 151 -9.92 10.10 9.23
N PRO A 152 -9.79 8.98 9.96
CA PRO A 152 -8.51 8.33 10.17
C PRO A 152 -7.88 7.90 8.85
N LEU A 153 -6.61 8.26 8.63
CA LEU A 153 -5.85 7.95 7.43
C LEU A 153 -4.61 7.12 7.74
N LEU A 154 -4.48 5.97 7.08
CA LEU A 154 -3.22 5.24 6.94
C LEU A 154 -2.66 5.51 5.55
N SER A 155 -1.34 5.51 5.42
CA SER A 155 -0.70 5.65 4.12
C SER A 155 0.36 4.58 3.92
N GLY A 156 0.52 4.14 2.68
CA GLY A 156 1.70 3.45 2.23
C GLY A 156 2.30 4.17 1.04
N THR A 157 3.61 4.35 1.10
CA THR A 157 4.40 5.17 0.19
C THR A 157 5.56 4.34 -0.33
N THR A 158 6.17 4.75 -1.44
CA THR A 158 7.44 4.15 -1.86
C THR A 158 8.55 4.58 -0.93
N ALA A 159 9.68 3.87 -0.93
CA ALA A 159 10.85 4.26 -0.14
C ALA A 159 11.31 5.69 -0.44
N VAL A 160 11.11 6.16 -1.68
CA VAL A 160 11.50 7.51 -2.12
C VAL A 160 10.55 8.61 -1.63
N THR A 161 9.24 8.33 -1.49
CA THR A 161 8.26 9.33 -0.99
C THR A 161 7.94 9.18 0.49
N THR A 162 8.40 8.11 1.15
CA THR A 162 8.27 7.93 2.60
C THR A 162 8.76 9.15 3.42
N PRO A 163 9.91 9.80 3.09
CA PRO A 163 10.35 10.97 3.83
C PRO A 163 9.35 12.14 3.83
N GLU A 164 8.59 12.29 2.75
CA GLU A 164 7.55 13.33 2.62
C GLU A 164 6.33 13.05 3.50
N ALA A 165 6.14 11.79 3.93
CA ALA A 165 5.05 11.38 4.80
C ALA A 165 5.31 11.64 6.29
N TYR A 166 6.58 11.76 6.71
CA TYR A 166 6.94 11.93 8.12
C TYR A 166 6.33 13.16 8.80
N PRO A 167 6.24 14.35 8.17
CA PRO A 167 5.57 15.49 8.78
C PRO A 167 4.11 15.19 9.16
N PHE A 168 3.38 14.47 8.29
CA PHE A 168 1.99 14.10 8.54
C PHE A 168 1.84 13.00 9.59
N LEU A 169 2.80 12.07 9.64
CA LEU A 169 2.85 11.04 10.69
C LEU A 169 3.12 11.67 12.06
N ASN A 170 4.10 12.58 12.14
CA ASN A 170 4.51 13.23 13.37
C ASN A 170 3.44 14.19 13.92
N SER A 171 2.65 14.82 13.04
CA SER A 171 1.52 15.67 13.42
C SER A 171 0.27 14.87 13.82
N GLY A 172 0.25 13.55 13.59
CA GLY A 172 -0.90 12.68 13.81
C GLY A 172 -1.98 12.76 12.73
N GLN A 173 -1.74 13.49 11.64
CA GLN A 173 -2.66 13.54 10.50
C GLN A 173 -2.70 12.20 9.74
N VAL A 174 -1.57 11.49 9.70
CA VAL A 174 -1.49 10.08 9.29
C VAL A 174 -1.26 9.25 10.53
N ILE A 175 -2.13 8.28 10.79
CA ILE A 175 -2.10 7.47 12.03
C ILE A 175 -1.29 6.17 11.89
N GLY A 176 -0.62 5.99 10.75
CA GLY A 176 0.27 4.88 10.47
C GLY A 176 0.76 4.89 9.04
N LEU A 177 2.01 4.46 8.86
CA LEU A 177 2.75 4.60 7.61
C LEU A 177 3.44 3.27 7.26
N LEU A 178 3.29 2.81 6.02
CA LEU A 178 4.08 1.73 5.44
C LEU A 178 5.05 2.31 4.40
N GLY A 179 6.33 2.29 4.70
CA GLY A 179 7.37 2.88 3.82
C GLY A 179 8.09 1.82 2.98
N GLY A 180 7.86 1.88 1.67
CA GLY A 180 8.47 1.02 0.66
C GLY A 180 8.29 -0.48 0.90
N LEU A 181 9.05 -1.28 0.14
CA LEU A 181 8.98 -2.74 0.23
C LEU A 181 9.24 -3.28 1.65
N ARG A 182 10.10 -2.59 2.42
CA ARG A 182 10.42 -2.97 3.80
C ARG A 182 9.22 -2.84 4.73
N GLY A 183 8.51 -1.70 4.70
CA GLY A 183 7.31 -1.50 5.51
C GLY A 183 6.22 -2.51 5.17
N ALA A 184 6.08 -2.85 3.89
CA ALA A 184 5.18 -3.91 3.45
C ALA A 184 5.54 -5.28 4.06
N SER A 185 6.83 -5.66 4.04
CA SER A 185 7.33 -6.93 4.60
C SER A 185 7.12 -7.02 6.11
N GLU A 186 7.46 -5.96 6.84
CA GLU A 186 7.26 -5.89 8.29
C GLU A 186 5.77 -6.04 8.64
N TYR A 187 4.89 -5.42 7.84
CA TYR A 187 3.45 -5.57 8.02
C TYR A 187 2.95 -6.98 7.73
N GLU A 188 3.41 -7.63 6.65
CA GLU A 188 3.11 -9.03 6.33
C GLU A 188 3.47 -9.97 7.50
N VAL A 189 4.65 -9.78 8.10
CA VAL A 189 5.08 -10.53 9.28
C VAL A 189 4.16 -10.28 10.47
N LEU A 190 3.81 -9.02 10.77
CA LEU A 190 2.93 -8.66 11.89
C LEU A 190 1.55 -9.29 11.77
N ILE A 191 1.00 -9.41 10.55
CA ILE A 191 -0.31 -10.03 10.33
C ILE A 191 -0.21 -11.56 10.14
N GLY A 192 0.99 -12.14 10.19
CA GLY A 192 1.22 -13.58 10.07
C GLY A 192 1.15 -14.13 8.63
N LEU A 193 1.30 -13.29 7.61
CA LEU A 193 1.42 -13.72 6.21
C LEU A 193 2.82 -14.25 5.92
N LYS A 194 3.02 -15.54 6.18
CA LYS A 194 4.30 -16.21 5.90
C LYS A 194 4.60 -16.23 4.41
N GLY A 195 5.76 -15.70 4.03
CA GLY A 195 6.22 -15.69 2.63
C GLY A 195 5.35 -14.82 1.73
N GLY A 196 4.83 -13.72 2.26
CA GLY A 196 4.16 -12.70 1.47
C GLY A 196 5.07 -12.12 0.38
N GLN A 197 4.46 -11.36 -0.54
CA GLN A 197 5.18 -10.83 -1.70
C GLN A 197 6.32 -9.90 -1.27
N ALA A 198 6.09 -9.08 -0.25
CA ALA A 198 7.10 -8.16 0.25
C ALA A 198 8.21 -8.87 1.04
N THR A 199 7.87 -9.83 1.91
CA THR A 199 8.87 -10.62 2.63
C THR A 199 9.81 -11.32 1.67
N ARG A 200 9.28 -11.97 0.62
CA ARG A 200 10.11 -12.60 -0.42
C ARG A 200 10.97 -11.60 -1.19
N GLY A 201 10.43 -10.41 -1.47
CA GLY A 201 11.18 -9.34 -2.13
C GLY A 201 12.36 -8.84 -1.29
N ILE A 202 12.15 -8.63 0.01
CA ILE A 202 13.21 -8.27 0.95
C ILE A 202 14.23 -9.38 1.10
N ASP A 203 13.81 -10.65 1.22
CA ASP A 203 14.73 -11.79 1.33
C ASP A 203 15.66 -11.87 0.12
N ALA A 204 15.10 -11.76 -1.10
CA ALA A 204 15.88 -11.76 -2.33
C ALA A 204 16.86 -10.58 -2.40
N GLN A 205 16.40 -9.38 -2.03
CA GLN A 205 17.23 -8.19 -1.97
C GLN A 205 18.37 -8.35 -0.95
N SER A 206 18.09 -8.89 0.24
CA SER A 206 19.08 -9.13 1.29
C SER A 206 20.16 -10.13 0.85
N ILE A 207 19.78 -11.23 0.19
CA ILE A 207 20.73 -12.22 -0.34
C ILE A 207 21.63 -11.59 -1.40
N ALA A 208 21.06 -10.79 -2.31
CA ALA A 208 21.84 -10.08 -3.34
C ALA A 208 22.85 -9.10 -2.71
N HIS A 209 22.43 -8.31 -1.72
CA HIS A 209 23.33 -7.40 -1.01
C HIS A 209 24.43 -8.14 -0.25
N PHE A 210 24.10 -9.26 0.40
CA PHE A 210 25.09 -10.10 1.09
C PHE A 210 26.11 -10.67 0.10
N PHE A 211 25.66 -11.15 -1.06
CA PHE A 211 26.55 -11.69 -2.09
C PHE A 211 27.50 -10.64 -2.65
N VAL A 212 27.02 -9.43 -2.93
CA VAL A 212 27.86 -8.31 -3.38
C VAL A 212 28.88 -7.93 -2.30
N ALA A 213 28.46 -7.83 -1.03
CA ALA A 213 29.37 -7.56 0.08
C ALA A 213 30.45 -8.64 0.22
N PHE A 214 30.06 -9.92 0.09
CA PHE A 214 31.00 -11.05 0.08
C PHE A 214 32.02 -10.94 -1.06
N LEU A 215 31.60 -10.63 -2.28
CA LEU A 215 32.50 -10.43 -3.42
C LEU A 215 33.48 -9.28 -3.19
N ILE A 216 33.02 -8.17 -2.60
CA ILE A 216 33.89 -7.03 -2.26
C ILE A 216 34.94 -7.44 -1.21
N ILE A 217 34.54 -8.19 -0.18
CA ILE A 217 35.47 -8.69 0.84
C ILE A 217 36.48 -9.64 0.22
N LEU A 218 36.04 -10.58 -0.62
CA LEU A 218 36.91 -11.54 -1.30
C LEU A 218 37.92 -10.83 -2.22
N ALA A 219 37.48 -9.85 -3.01
CA ALA A 219 38.34 -9.05 -3.87
C ALA A 219 39.40 -8.29 -3.07
N ASN A 220 39.02 -7.72 -1.91
CA ASN A 220 39.97 -7.06 -1.02
C ASN A 220 41.00 -8.05 -0.44
N ILE A 221 40.57 -9.24 0.00
CA ILE A 221 41.49 -10.27 0.51
C ILE A 221 42.51 -10.66 -0.56
N ILE A 222 42.07 -10.92 -1.80
CA ILE A 222 42.95 -11.25 -2.92
C ILE A 222 43.94 -10.11 -3.19
N TYR A 223 43.45 -8.87 -3.28
CA TYR A 223 44.29 -7.69 -3.50
C TYR A 223 45.38 -7.52 -2.43
N PHE A 224 45.03 -7.68 -1.14
CA PHE A 224 46.00 -7.56 -0.05
C PHE A 224 46.99 -8.73 -0.01
N ALA A 225 46.55 -9.94 -0.35
CA ALA A 225 47.42 -11.11 -0.45
C ALA A 225 48.47 -10.94 -1.57
N GLU A 226 48.06 -10.48 -2.75
CA GLU A 226 48.95 -10.14 -3.87
C GLU A 226 49.94 -9.04 -3.48
N ARG A 227 49.45 -7.96 -2.88
CA ARG A 227 50.29 -6.84 -2.45
C ARG A 227 51.31 -7.23 -1.36
N TRP A 228 50.96 -8.16 -0.48
CA TRP A 228 51.87 -8.71 0.54
C TRP A 228 52.94 -9.62 -0.08
N ALA A 229 52.55 -10.46 -1.04
CA ALA A 229 53.46 -11.31 -1.80
C ALA A 229 54.48 -10.47 -2.59
N ASP A 230 54.04 -9.41 -3.27
CA ASP A 230 54.92 -8.50 -4.02
C ASP A 230 55.91 -7.77 -3.12
N LYS A 231 55.47 -7.28 -1.96
CA LYS A 231 56.37 -6.64 -0.97
C LYS A 231 57.44 -7.59 -0.42
N ASN A 232 57.13 -8.87 -0.28
CA ASN A 232 58.08 -9.86 0.21
C ASN A 232 59.03 -10.35 -0.88
N ASN A 233 58.59 -10.40 -2.13
CA ASN A 233 59.45 -10.72 -3.28
C ASN A 233 60.40 -9.57 -3.64
N GLY A 234 59.98 -8.30 -3.49
CA GLY A 234 60.83 -7.13 -3.72
C GLY A 234 61.95 -6.90 -2.69
N LYS A 235 61.99 -7.67 -1.58
CA LYS A 235 63.05 -7.61 -0.56
C LYS A 235 64.18 -8.64 -0.77
N LYS A 236 64.08 -9.48 -1.80
CA LYS A 236 65.05 -10.56 -2.10
C LYS A 236 66.07 -10.21 -3.21
N LEU A 237 66.11 -8.95 -3.65
CA LEU A 237 67.12 -8.39 -4.55
C LEU A 237 67.95 -7.36 -3.80
#